data_AF-A0A7C5Q1F3-F1
#
_entry.id   AF-A0A7C5Q1F3-F1
#
_cell.length_a   1.000
_cell.length_b   1.000
_cell.length_c   1.000
_cell.angle_alpha   90.00
_cell.angle_beta   90.00
_cell.angle_gamma   90.00
#
_symmetry.space_group_name_H-M   'P 1'
#
loop_
_entity.id
_entity.type
_entity.pdbx_description
1 polymer ?
#
loop_
_entity_poly.entity_id
_entity_poly.type
_entity_poly.pdbx_seq_one_letter_code
_entity_poly.pdbx_strand_id
1 'polypeptide(L)' 'VVAELGPERVVAIGNGANDAAMLRRAALGIAVLGGEGTALSCLTAADVLASDINTALDLQLNPRRLLATLRA' A
#
# COMPACT_ATOMS: atom_id res chain seq x y z
N VAL A 1 -2.28 12.08 10.76
CA VAL A 1 -2.63 10.63 10.84
C VAL A 1 -1.40 9.72 10.83
N VAL A 2 -0.76 9.39 9.69
CA VAL A 2 0.34 8.38 9.69
C VAL A 2 1.47 8.73 10.68
N ALA A 3 1.90 10.00 10.71
CA ALA A 3 2.93 10.46 11.64
C ALA A 3 2.52 10.31 13.12
N GLU A 4 1.24 10.49 13.44
CA GLU A 4 0.72 10.40 14.82
C GLU A 4 0.54 8.96 15.27
N LEU A 5 0.26 8.04 14.34
CA LEU A 5 0.10 6.60 14.62
C LEU A 5 1.43 5.87 14.83
N GLY A 6 2.56 6.49 14.46
CA GLY A 6 3.86 5.83 14.36
C GLY A 6 4.01 5.18 12.99
N PRO A 7 4.69 5.83 12.03
CA PRO A 7 4.78 5.39 10.64
C PRO A 7 5.20 3.93 10.46
N GLU A 8 6.13 3.46 11.30
CA GLU A 8 6.66 2.11 11.36
C GLU A 8 5.63 1.03 11.76
N ARG A 9 4.45 1.43 12.24
CA ARG A 9 3.35 0.54 12.64
C ARG A 9 2.13 0.64 11.73
N VAL A 10 2.26 1.36 10.63
CA VAL A 10 1.15 1.64 9.72
C VAL A 10 1.32 0.89 8.41
N VAL A 11 0.25 0.21 8.00
CA VAL A 11 0.03 -0.18 6.61
C VAL A 11 -0.94 0.82 6.01
N ALA A 12 -0.54 1.49 4.93
CA ALA A 12 -1.39 2.41 4.19
C ALA A 12 -1.85 1.74 2.90
N ILE A 13 -3.14 1.88 2.57
CA ILE A 13 -3.71 1.36 1.33
C ILE A 13 -4.40 2.51 0.61
N GLY A 14 -4.14 2.68 -0.68
CA GLY A 14 -4.66 3.80 -1.46
C GLY A 14 -4.74 3.54 -2.96
N ASN A 15 -5.41 4.42 -3.68
CA ASN A 15 -5.53 4.38 -5.14
C ASN A 15 -5.39 5.78 -5.78
N GLY A 16 -5.85 6.81 -5.08
CA GLY A 16 -5.90 8.17 -5.57
C GLY A 16 -4.58 8.92 -5.40
N ALA A 17 -4.41 10.00 -6.17
CA ALA A 17 -3.21 10.83 -6.11
C ALA A 17 -2.95 11.44 -4.71
N ASN A 18 -4.02 11.70 -3.96
CA ASN A 18 -3.93 12.24 -2.60
C ASN A 18 -3.39 11.22 -1.57
N ASP A 19 -3.46 9.92 -1.88
CA ASP A 19 -2.98 8.86 -1.00
C ASP A 19 -1.46 8.68 -1.10
N ALA A 20 -0.81 9.21 -2.14
CA ALA A 20 0.62 9.02 -2.40
C ALA A 20 1.51 9.48 -1.23
N ALA A 21 1.14 10.57 -0.54
CA ALA A 21 1.88 11.04 0.62
C ALA A 21 1.69 10.14 1.85
N MET A 22 0.52 9.52 1.99
CA MET A 22 0.22 8.56 3.05
C MET A 22 1.01 7.26 2.83
N LEU A 23 1.00 6.75 1.60
CA LEU A 23 1.70 5.53 1.20
C LEU A 23 3.21 5.63 1.43
N ARG A 24 3.85 6.70 0.94
CA ARG A 24 5.29 6.94 1.14
C ARG A 24 5.73 7.00 2.60
N ARG A 25 4.81 7.35 3.51
CA ARG A 25 5.13 7.52 4.93
C ARG A 25 4.95 6.24 5.71
N ALA A 26 4.10 5.31 5.27
CA ALA A 26 3.80 4.10 6.01
C ALA A 26 4.99 3.11 6.00
N ALA A 27 5.00 2.17 6.95
CA ALA A 27 5.95 1.05 6.95
C ALA A 27 5.75 0.14 5.74
N LEU A 28 4.51 0.07 5.26
CA LEU A 28 4.11 -0.63 4.05
C LEU A 28 3.01 0.17 3.35
N GLY A 29 3.31 0.68 2.17
CA GLY A 29 2.35 1.29 1.26
C GLY A 29 1.86 0.28 0.22
N ILE A 30 0.54 0.10 0.12
CA ILE A 30 -0.09 -0.74 -0.91
C ILE A 30 -0.95 0.14 -1.81
N ALA A 31 -0.60 0.21 -3.09
CA ALA A 31 -1.48 0.74 -4.11
C ALA A 31 -2.50 -0.33 -4.51
N VAL A 32 -3.75 0.05 -4.74
CA VAL A 32 -4.81 -0.84 -5.26
C VAL A 32 -5.14 -0.43 -6.68
N LEU A 33 -5.10 -1.39 -7.63
CA LEU A 33 -5.41 -1.13 -9.04
C LEU A 33 -6.87 -0.69 -9.23
N GLY A 34 -7.81 -1.54 -8.78
CA GLY A 34 -9.24 -1.31 -8.95
C GLY A 34 -9.69 -1.32 -10.43
N GLY A 35 -11.01 -1.22 -10.65
CA GLY A 35 -11.58 -1.19 -12.01
C GLY A 35 -11.46 0.16 -12.72
N GLU A 36 -11.22 1.23 -11.96
CA GLU A 36 -11.12 2.61 -12.47
C GLU A 36 -9.67 3.01 -12.83
N GLY A 37 -8.71 2.11 -12.58
CA GLY A 37 -7.28 2.39 -12.65
C GLY A 37 -6.75 3.08 -11.39
N THR A 38 -5.45 3.36 -11.37
CA THR A 38 -4.75 3.96 -10.22
C THR A 38 -3.97 5.18 -10.66
N ALA A 39 -3.95 6.22 -9.82
CA ALA A 39 -3.11 7.37 -10.07
C ALA A 39 -1.63 6.95 -10.11
N LEU A 40 -0.89 7.38 -11.13
CA LEU A 40 0.53 7.04 -11.27
C LEU A 40 1.35 7.49 -10.05
N SER A 41 1.00 8.62 -9.45
CA SER A 41 1.63 9.11 -8.22
C SER A 41 1.40 8.20 -7.02
N CYS A 42 0.25 7.50 -6.97
CA CYS A 42 -0.07 6.51 -5.94
C CYS A 42 0.71 5.21 -6.19
N LEU A 43 0.71 4.73 -7.45
CA LEU A 43 1.45 3.53 -7.86
C LEU A 43 2.94 3.65 -7.57
N THR A 44 3.55 4.78 -7.91
CA THR A 44 5.00 5.05 -7.71
C THR A 44 5.36 5.35 -6.26
N ALA A 45 4.38 5.60 -5.40
CA ALA A 45 4.55 5.86 -3.97
C ALA A 45 4.44 4.61 -3.10
N ALA A 46 3.93 3.51 -3.64
CA ALA A 46 3.68 2.26 -2.92
C ALA A 46 4.84 1.28 -3.04
N ASP A 47 4.93 0.36 -2.08
CA ASP A 47 5.88 -0.76 -2.10
C ASP A 47 5.29 -1.96 -2.85
N VAL A 48 3.97 -2.12 -2.82
CA VAL A 48 3.24 -3.23 -3.45
C VAL A 48 2.04 -2.71 -4.22
N LEU A 49 1.75 -3.31 -5.38
CA LEU A 49 0.49 -3.14 -6.09
C LEU A 49 -0.40 -4.38 -5.88
N ALA A 50 -1.63 -4.18 -5.41
CA ALA A 50 -2.69 -5.18 -5.33
C ALA A 50 -3.74 -4.95 -6.42
N SER A 51 -4.40 -6.01 -6.91
CA SER A 51 -5.47 -5.88 -7.92
C SER A 51 -6.70 -5.16 -7.40
N ASP A 52 -7.05 -5.42 -6.13
CA ASP A 52 -8.24 -4.91 -5.44
C ASP A 52 -7.98 -4.82 -3.93
N ILE A 53 -8.94 -4.23 -3.21
CA ILE A 53 -8.83 -4.02 -1.76
C ILE A 53 -8.83 -5.33 -0.97
N ASN A 54 -9.55 -6.36 -1.43
CA ASN A 54 -9.60 -7.65 -0.74
C ASN A 54 -8.23 -8.33 -0.80
N THR A 55 -7.58 -8.29 -1.96
CA THR A 55 -6.21 -8.78 -2.15
C THR A 55 -5.23 -8.04 -1.24
N ALA A 56 -5.35 -6.72 -1.12
CA ALA A 56 -4.50 -5.92 -0.22
C ALA A 56 -4.67 -6.28 1.27
N LEU A 57 -5.90 -6.55 1.70
CA LEU A 57 -6.22 -6.97 3.07
C LEU A 57 -5.79 -8.42 3.34
N ASP A 58 -5.97 -9.33 2.38
CA ASP A 58 -5.53 -10.73 2.48
C ASP A 58 -4.02 -10.89 2.65
N LEU A 59 -3.23 -9.96 2.10
CA LEU A 59 -1.79 -9.89 2.33
C LEU A 59 -1.45 -9.61 3.79
N GLN A 60 -2.31 -8.90 4.53
CA GLN A 60 -2.14 -8.67 5.97
C GLN A 60 -2.49 -9.90 6.79
N LEU A 61 -3.46 -10.70 6.33
CA LEU A 61 -3.83 -11.97 6.97
C LEU A 61 -2.76 -13.05 6.74
N ASN A 62 -1.98 -12.93 5.65
CA ASN A 62 -0.94 -13.87 5.30
C ASN A 62 0.40 -13.15 5.01
N PRO A 63 1.05 -12.52 6.02
CA PRO A 63 2.22 -11.64 5.79
C PRO A 63 3.40 -12.33 5.10
N ARG A 64 3.49 -13.66 5.21
CA ARG A 64 4.51 -14.44 4.50
C ARG A 64 4.45 -14.27 2.97
N ARG A 65 3.31 -13.91 2.40
CA ARG A 65 3.15 -13.65 0.96
C ARG A 65 3.91 -12.39 0.53
N LEU A 66 4.03 -11.40 1.41
CA LEU A 66 4.77 -10.16 1.15
C LEU A 66 6.29 -10.38 1.08
N LEU A 67 6.82 -11.39 1.76
CA LEU A 67 8.25 -11.68 1.77
C LEU A 67 8.81 -11.92 0.36
N ALA A 68 8.08 -12.62 -0.50
CA ALA A 68 8.55 -12.87 -1.86
C ALA A 68 8.60 -11.58 -2.71
N THR A 69 7.66 -10.67 -2.50
CA THR A 69 7.56 -9.40 -3.23
C THR A 69 8.55 -8.36 -2.74
N LEU A 70 8.84 -8.31 -1.44
CA LEU A 70 9.59 -7.22 -0.79
C LEU A 70 11.06 -7.53 -0.50
N ARG A 71 11.51 -8.78 -0.65
CA ARG A 71 12.93 -9.13 -0.50
C ARG A 71 13.73 -8.64 -1.72
N ALA A 72 14.90 -8.07 -1.48
CA ALA A 72 15.91 -7.75 -2.49
C ALA A 72 16.96 -8.86 -2.59
#